data_AF-A0A8J5CNL1-F1
#
_entry.id   AF-A0A8J5CNL1-F1
#
_cell.length_a   1.000
_cell.length_b   1.000
_cell.length_c   1.000
_cell.angle_alpha   90.00
_cell.angle_beta   90.00
_cell.angle_gamma   90.00
#
_symmetry.space_group_name_H-M   'P 1'
#
loop_
_entity.id
_entity.type
_entity.pdbx_description
1 polymer ?
#
loop_
_entity_poly.entity_id
_entity_poly.type
_entity_poly.pdbx_seq_one_letter_code
_entity_poly.pdbx_strand_id
1 'polypeptide(L)'
;MCDYGEFVPDALKISQNVFYRALGNKLDLYGEYNETVPHMMSGSHAFLESYSYGRILLFQMEYDVRRTYMLRDQLYPAHLCWYFRKHSPWKHRMDTGLARMVEAGLVQYWIKVREGIASWLLG
;
A
#
# COMPACT_ATOMS: atom_id res chain seq x y z
N MET A 1 -2.37 -10.53 4.25
CA MET A 1 -1.44 -9.42 3.95
C MET A 1 -0.14 -10.04 3.47
N CYS A 2 0.59 -9.42 2.55
CA CYS A 2 1.95 -9.89 2.25
C CYS A 2 2.90 -9.58 3.42
N ASP A 3 3.84 -10.47 3.67
CA ASP A 3 4.82 -10.34 4.73
C ASP A 3 6.03 -9.54 4.26
N TYR A 4 6.02 -8.23 4.48
CA TYR A 4 7.18 -7.38 4.22
C TYR A 4 8.16 -7.32 5.40
N GLY A 5 8.03 -8.21 6.39
CA GLY A 5 8.67 -8.04 7.70
C GLY A 5 8.11 -6.82 8.44
N GLU A 6 6.82 -6.52 8.24
CA GLU A 6 6.19 -5.35 8.84
C GLU A 6 5.92 -5.52 10.33
N PHE A 7 5.91 -4.40 11.05
CA PHE A 7 5.52 -4.35 12.46
C PHE A 7 3.99 -4.46 12.67
N VAL A 8 3.19 -4.31 11.61
CA VAL A 8 1.72 -4.20 11.67
C VAL A 8 1.07 -5.41 12.35
N PRO A 9 1.39 -6.67 12.01
CA PRO A 9 0.76 -7.83 12.63
C PRO A 9 0.96 -7.86 14.15
N ASP A 10 2.18 -7.55 14.60
CA ASP A 10 2.52 -7.54 16.01
C ASP A 10 1.90 -6.34 16.74
N ALA A 11 1.89 -5.17 16.11
CA ALA A 11 1.24 -3.98 16.65
C ALA A 11 -0.27 -4.16 16.84
N LEU A 12 -0.93 -4.86 15.90
CA LEU A 12 -2.35 -5.19 16.03
C LEU A 12 -2.58 -6.13 17.23
N LYS A 13 -1.77 -7.18 17.40
CA LYS A 13 -1.89 -8.15 18.50
C LYS A 13 -1.71 -7.54 19.89
N ILE A 14 -0.90 -6.50 20.03
CA ILE A 14 -0.68 -5.80 21.32
C ILE A 14 -1.55 -4.56 21.48
N SER A 15 -2.41 -4.25 20.51
CA SER A 15 -3.25 -3.05 20.53
C SER A 15 -4.22 -3.07 21.73
N GLN A 16 -4.38 -1.92 22.39
CA GLN A 16 -5.38 -1.76 23.44
C GLN A 16 -6.82 -1.82 22.89
N ASN A 17 -7.01 -1.53 21.60
CA ASN A 17 -8.31 -1.64 20.95
C ASN A 17 -8.65 -3.12 20.68
N VAL A 18 -9.78 -3.57 21.21
CA VAL A 18 -10.25 -4.97 21.09
C VAL A 18 -10.47 -5.41 19.64
N PHE A 19 -10.92 -4.51 18.76
CA PHE A 19 -11.17 -4.83 17.35
C PHE A 19 -9.86 -5.00 16.58
N TYR A 20 -8.87 -4.15 16.83
CA TYR A 20 -7.54 -4.29 16.23
C TYR A 20 -6.81 -5.53 16.73
N ARG A 21 -6.99 -5.87 18.01
CA ARG A 21 -6.46 -7.11 18.56
C ARG A 21 -7.08 -8.35 17.91
N ALA A 22 -8.40 -8.35 17.76
CA ALA A 22 -9.12 -9.41 17.07
C ALA A 22 -8.68 -9.53 15.60
N LEU A 23 -8.43 -8.41 14.92
CA LEU A 23 -7.88 -8.40 13.57
C LEU A 23 -6.47 -8.99 13.54
N GLY A 24 -5.57 -8.57 14.43
CA GLY A 24 -4.20 -9.10 14.51
C GLY A 24 -4.12 -10.60 14.79
N ASN A 25 -5.09 -11.14 15.53
CA ASN A 25 -5.19 -12.58 15.78
C ASN A 25 -5.73 -13.39 14.60
N LYS A 26 -6.37 -12.74 13.62
CA LYS A 26 -6.95 -13.36 12.41
C LYS A 26 -6.19 -12.97 11.14
N LEU A 27 -5.07 -12.27 11.28
CA LEU A 27 -4.32 -11.76 10.14
C LEU A 27 -3.41 -12.86 9.60
N ASP A 28 -3.73 -13.33 8.40
CA ASP A 28 -2.89 -14.27 7.67
C ASP A 28 -1.80 -13.53 6.87
N LEU A 29 -0.58 -14.03 6.97
CA LEU A 29 0.60 -13.51 6.29
C LEU A 29 1.05 -14.46 5.19
N TYR A 30 1.42 -13.90 4.05
CA TYR A 30 1.79 -14.63 2.84
C TYR A 30 3.06 -14.05 2.23
N GLY A 31 3.84 -14.85 1.49
CA GLY A 31 5.09 -14.37 0.91
C GLY A 31 4.89 -13.49 -0.31
N GLU A 32 3.85 -13.78 -1.11
CA GLU A 32 3.65 -13.13 -2.41
C GLU A 32 2.18 -12.75 -2.66
N TYR A 33 1.97 -11.74 -3.52
CA TYR A 33 0.62 -11.31 -3.90
C TYR A 33 -0.20 -12.41 -4.58
N ASN A 34 0.47 -13.26 -5.38
CA ASN A 34 -0.15 -14.40 -6.05
C ASN A 34 -0.76 -15.41 -5.09
N GLU A 35 -0.32 -15.43 -3.83
CA GLU A 35 -0.91 -16.26 -2.78
C GLU A 35 -2.13 -15.57 -2.14
N THR A 36 -2.07 -14.24 -1.99
CA THR A 36 -3.13 -13.48 -1.30
C THR A 36 -4.34 -13.14 -2.15
N VAL A 37 -4.15 -12.77 -3.42
CA VAL A 37 -5.22 -12.25 -4.28
C VAL A 37 -6.29 -13.30 -4.56
N PRO A 38 -5.96 -14.59 -4.81
CA PRO A 38 -6.99 -15.63 -4.98
C PRO A 38 -7.93 -15.79 -3.78
N HIS A 39 -7.43 -15.62 -2.55
CA HIS A 39 -8.24 -15.67 -1.34
C HIS A 39 -9.25 -14.51 -1.26
N MET A 40 -8.83 -13.31 -1.66
CA MET A 40 -9.74 -12.17 -1.81
C MET A 40 -10.77 -12.42 -2.91
N MET A 41 -10.31 -12.90 -4.08
CA MET A 41 -11.16 -13.11 -5.26
C MET A 41 -12.20 -14.22 -5.07
N SER A 42 -11.90 -15.23 -4.26
CA SER A 42 -12.85 -16.27 -3.85
C SER A 42 -13.88 -15.77 -2.83
N GLY A 43 -13.75 -14.54 -2.32
CA GLY A 43 -14.63 -13.98 -1.29
C GLY A 43 -14.39 -14.56 0.10
N SER A 44 -13.32 -15.31 0.30
CA SER A 44 -13.01 -15.94 1.59
C SER A 44 -12.29 -15.00 2.55
N HIS A 45 -11.52 -14.03 2.03
CA HIS A 45 -10.69 -13.14 2.84
C HIS A 45 -10.87 -11.67 2.42
N ALA A 46 -10.67 -10.77 3.38
CA ALA A 46 -10.38 -9.37 3.08
C ALA A 46 -8.87 -9.21 2.86
N PHE A 47 -8.49 -8.35 1.92
CA PHE A 47 -7.10 -8.06 1.62
C PHE A 47 -6.67 -6.74 2.28
N LEU A 48 -5.63 -6.81 3.11
CA LEU A 48 -5.04 -5.65 3.77
C LEU A 48 -3.76 -5.26 3.03
N GLU A 49 -3.71 -4.02 2.53
CA GLU A 49 -2.59 -3.45 1.79
C GLU A 49 -2.60 -1.92 1.90
N SER A 50 -1.46 -1.29 1.64
CA SER A 50 -1.34 0.15 1.49
C SER A 50 -2.28 0.68 0.40
N TYR A 51 -3.01 1.76 0.70
CA TYR A 51 -4.09 2.25 -0.16
C TYR A 51 -3.61 2.60 -1.58
N SER A 52 -2.51 3.34 -1.70
CA SER A 52 -1.98 3.75 -3.01
C SER A 52 -1.47 2.57 -3.83
N TYR A 53 -0.84 1.58 -3.20
CA TYR A 53 -0.32 0.42 -3.91
C TYR A 53 -1.45 -0.52 -4.31
N GLY A 54 -2.38 -0.82 -3.40
CA GLY A 54 -3.58 -1.61 -3.69
C GLY A 54 -4.39 -1.03 -4.86
N ARG A 55 -4.50 0.30 -4.96
CA ARG A 55 -5.13 0.95 -6.13
C ARG A 55 -4.44 0.62 -7.44
N ILE A 56 -3.10 0.65 -7.48
CA ILE A 56 -2.33 0.37 -8.69
C ILE A 56 -2.35 -1.12 -9.00
N LEU A 57 -1.95 -1.96 -8.03
CA LEU A 57 -1.84 -3.40 -8.18
C LEU A 57 -3.16 -4.04 -8.62
N LEU A 58 -4.25 -3.68 -7.94
CA LEU A 58 -5.54 -4.33 -8.16
C LEU A 58 -6.27 -3.75 -9.36
N PHE A 59 -6.24 -2.42 -9.58
CA PHE A 59 -7.08 -1.80 -10.62
C PHE A 59 -6.34 -1.36 -11.88
N GLN A 60 -5.01 -1.39 -11.91
CA GLN A 60 -4.22 -0.97 -13.06
C GLN A 60 -3.27 -2.05 -13.61
N MET A 61 -3.15 -3.18 -12.92
CA MET A 61 -2.23 -4.27 -13.30
C MET A 61 -2.98 -5.60 -13.54
N GLU A 62 -2.38 -6.71 -13.13
CA GLU A 62 -2.57 -8.06 -13.69
C GLU A 62 -3.82 -8.81 -13.20
N TYR A 63 -4.57 -8.27 -12.24
CA TYR A 63 -5.66 -9.01 -11.58
C TYR A 63 -7.05 -8.49 -11.98
N ASP A 64 -7.93 -9.40 -12.42
CA ASP A 64 -9.32 -9.07 -12.77
C ASP A 64 -10.21 -8.92 -11.51
N VAL A 65 -10.03 -7.84 -10.78
CA VAL A 65 -10.68 -7.59 -9.47
C VAL A 65 -12.00 -6.82 -9.57
N ARG A 66 -12.67 -6.80 -10.72
CA ARG A 66 -13.84 -5.92 -11.00
C ARG A 66 -15.01 -6.03 -10.01
N ARG A 67 -15.07 -7.11 -9.23
CA ARG A 67 -16.10 -7.36 -8.19
C ARG A 67 -15.63 -7.04 -6.78
N THR A 68 -14.49 -6.37 -6.63
CA THR A 68 -13.95 -5.95 -5.34
C THR A 68 -14.13 -4.45 -5.14
N TYR A 69 -14.03 -4.02 -3.89
CA TYR A 69 -14.05 -2.61 -3.53
C TYR A 69 -13.03 -2.35 -2.41
N MET A 70 -12.53 -1.13 -2.35
CA MET A 70 -11.64 -0.70 -1.28
C MET A 70 -12.44 0.02 -0.20
N LEU A 71 -12.16 -0.33 1.06
CA LEU A 71 -12.66 0.45 2.19
C LEU A 71 -11.94 1.80 2.26
N ARG A 72 -12.67 2.84 2.65
CA ARG A 72 -12.12 4.19 2.83
C ARG A 72 -11.26 4.30 4.09
N ASP A 73 -11.62 3.53 5.11
CA ASP A 73 -10.96 3.56 6.41
C ASP A 73 -9.57 2.92 6.33
N GLN A 74 -8.57 3.61 6.89
CA GLN A 74 -7.19 3.15 6.97
C GLN A 74 -6.88 2.80 8.42
N LEU A 75 -6.14 1.71 8.64
CA LEU A 75 -5.74 1.30 10.00
C LEU A 75 -4.78 2.30 10.63
N TYR A 76 -3.86 2.84 9.84
CA TYR A 76 -2.89 3.84 10.27
C TYR A 76 -2.37 4.61 9.05
N PRO A 77 -1.93 5.87 9.22
CA PRO A 77 -1.26 6.59 8.15
C PRO A 77 0.13 5.99 7.89
N ALA A 78 0.38 5.59 6.64
CA ALA A 78 1.67 5.08 6.19
C ALA A 78 2.27 6.01 5.13
N HIS A 79 3.58 6.24 5.20
CA HIS A 79 4.30 7.08 4.26
C HIS A 79 5.49 6.31 3.67
N LEU A 80 5.59 6.31 2.33
CA LEU A 80 6.79 5.83 1.65
C LEU A 80 7.94 6.80 1.94
N CYS A 81 9.05 6.27 2.45
CA CYS A 81 10.21 7.05 2.84
C CYS A 81 11.51 6.36 2.44
N TRP A 82 12.55 7.18 2.22
CA TRP A 82 13.90 6.70 1.95
C TRP A 82 14.70 6.70 3.24
N TYR A 83 15.17 5.52 3.64
CA TYR A 83 16.06 5.35 4.78
C TYR A 83 17.51 5.50 4.33
N PHE A 84 18.26 6.32 5.07
CA PHE A 84 19.70 6.47 4.86
C PHE A 84 20.45 5.98 6.10
N ARG A 85 21.68 5.52 5.90
CA ARG A 85 22.59 5.27 7.02
C ARG A 85 22.73 6.53 7.87
N LYS A 86 22.85 6.35 9.18
CA LYS A 86 23.10 7.46 10.12
C LYS A 86 24.33 8.26 9.63
N HIS A 87 24.23 9.59 9.66
CA HIS A 87 25.24 10.53 9.17
C HIS A 87 25.51 10.47 7.65
N SER A 88 24.62 9.88 6.85
CA SER A 88 24.73 9.96 5.40
C SER A 88 24.64 11.41 4.92
N PRO A 89 25.58 11.88 4.07
CA PRO A 89 25.52 13.22 3.48
C PRO A 89 24.38 13.35 2.47
N TRP A 90 23.77 12.24 2.05
CA TRP A 90 22.73 12.21 1.01
C TRP A 90 21.36 12.61 1.50
N LYS A 91 21.09 12.46 2.81
CA LYS A 91 19.74 12.72 3.37
C LYS A 91 19.24 14.11 2.97
N HIS A 92 20.02 15.15 3.25
CA HIS A 92 19.59 16.52 3.00
C HIS A 92 19.43 16.83 1.50
N ARG A 93 20.31 16.28 0.65
CA ARG A 93 20.22 16.44 -0.80
C ARG A 93 18.94 15.79 -1.35
N MET A 94 18.64 14.59 -0.88
CA MET A 94 17.44 13.85 -1.27
C MET A 94 16.17 14.55 -0.77
N ASP A 95 16.14 14.99 0.49
CA ASP A 95 15.00 15.73 1.04
C ASP A 95 14.71 17.00 0.21
N THR A 96 15.75 17.77 -0.12
CA THR A 96 15.61 19.00 -0.91
C THR A 96 15.13 18.70 -2.33
N GLY A 97 15.66 17.65 -2.96
CA GLY A 97 15.24 17.24 -4.30
C GLY A 97 13.78 16.77 -4.33
N LEU A 98 13.40 15.92 -3.37
CA LEU A 98 12.02 15.43 -3.22
C LEU A 98 11.04 16.59 -2.98
N ALA A 99 11.38 17.53 -2.09
CA ALA A 99 10.56 18.71 -1.83
C ALA A 99 10.31 19.53 -3.10
N ARG A 100 11.37 19.83 -3.86
CA ARG A 100 11.25 20.58 -5.12
C ARG A 100 10.42 19.86 -6.18
N MET A 101 10.52 18.53 -6.26
CA MET A 101 9.69 17.75 -7.19
C MET A 101 8.20 17.80 -6.83
N VAL A 102 7.88 17.80 -5.53
CA VAL A 102 6.51 17.95 -5.04
C VAL A 102 6.01 19.38 -5.30
N GLU A 103 6.81 20.39 -4.96
CA GLU A 103 6.46 21.81 -5.17
C GLU A 103 6.26 22.16 -6.65
N ALA A 104 7.06 21.57 -7.54
CA ALA A 104 6.91 21.72 -8.99
C ALA A 104 5.71 20.94 -9.57
N GLY A 105 4.99 20.15 -8.75
CA GLY A 105 3.83 19.36 -9.18
C GLY A 105 4.16 18.11 -9.98
N LEU A 106 5.43 17.71 -10.07
CA LEU A 106 5.87 16.58 -10.89
C LEU A 106 5.32 15.25 -10.39
N VAL A 107 5.24 15.08 -9.07
CA VAL A 107 4.70 13.86 -8.45
C VAL A 107 3.22 13.69 -8.80
N GLN A 108 2.42 14.74 -8.66
CA GLN A 108 0.99 14.71 -9.01
C GLN A 108 0.79 14.50 -10.51
N TYR A 109 1.63 15.10 -11.34
CA TYR A 109 1.60 14.88 -12.79
C TYR A 109 1.84 13.41 -13.14
N TRP A 110 2.88 12.78 -12.58
CA TRP A 110 3.18 11.37 -12.87
C TRP A 110 2.11 10.39 -12.37
N ILE A 111 1.52 10.65 -11.19
CA ILE A 111 0.38 9.86 -10.70
C ILE A 111 -0.77 9.96 -11.71
N LYS A 112 -1.12 11.18 -12.14
CA LYS A 112 -2.20 11.38 -13.13
C LYS A 112 -1.91 10.73 -14.48
N VAL A 113 -0.67 10.80 -14.98
CA VAL A 113 -0.30 10.16 -16.25
C VAL A 113 -0.45 8.65 -16.15
N ARG A 114 -0.03 8.04 -15.04
CA ARG A 114 -0.23 6.60 -14.81
C ARG A 114 -1.72 6.23 -14.68
N GLU A 115 -2.50 6.99 -13.93
CA GLU A 115 -3.95 6.78 -13.81
C GLU A 115 -4.68 6.99 -15.14
N GLY A 116 -4.28 7.99 -15.93
CA GLY A 116 -4.87 8.29 -17.24
C GLY A 116 -4.57 7.22 -18.28
N ILE A 117 -3.34 6.69 -18.35
CA ILE A 117 -3.00 5.59 -19.26
C ILE A 117 -3.86 4.34 -18.95
N ALA A 118 -4.14 4.06 -17.68
CA ALA A 118 -5.01 2.96 -17.28
C ALA A 118 -6.47 3.14 -17.74
N SER A 119 -6.99 4.37 -17.79
CA SER A 119 -8.36 4.62 -18.27
C SER A 119 -8.52 4.47 -19.79
N TRP A 120 -7.46 4.68 -20.57
CA TRP A 120 -7.48 4.51 -22.04
C TRP A 120 -7.36 3.05 -22.49
N LEU A 121 -6.79 2.16 -21.66
CA LEU A 121 -6.62 0.74 -21.98
C LEU A 121 -7.80 -0.13 -21.53
N LEU A 122 -8.73 0.43 -20.74
CA LEU A 122 -9.92 -0.25 -20.20
C LEU A 122 -11.25 0.32 -20.75
N GLY A 123 -11.17 1.21 -21.76
CA GLY A 123 -12.31 1.76 -22.49
C GLY A 123 -12.62 0.99 -23.77
#